data_AF-A0A938BJ50-F1
#
_entry.id   AF-A0A938BJ50-F1
#
_cell.length_a   1.000
_cell.length_b   1.000
_cell.length_c   1.000
_cell.angle_alpha   90.00
_cell.angle_beta   90.00
_cell.angle_gamma   90.00
#
_symmetry.space_group_name_H-M   'P 1'
#
loop_
_entity.id
_entity.type
_entity.pdbx_description
1 polymer ?
#
loop_
_entity_poly.entity_id
_entity_poly.type
_entity_poly.pdbx_seq_one_letter_code
_entity_poly.pdbx_strand_id
1 'polypeptide(L)' 'MNIIVSGGTKGIGLAFVSHLLNQGHCVAAFARSATPEIEAL' A
#
# COMPACT_ATOMS: atom_id res chain seq x y z
N MET A 1 -2.76 13.68 4.20
CA MET A 1 -1.95 13.10 5.29
C MET A 1 -1.06 12.03 4.70
N ASN A 2 0.19 11.92 5.15
CA ASN A 2 1.13 10.92 4.68
C ASN A 2 1.07 9.71 5.63
N ILE A 3 0.89 8.51 5.08
CA ILE A 3 0.69 7.28 5.85
C ILE A 3 1.73 6.25 5.42
N ILE A 4 2.37 5.59 6.40
CA ILE A 4 3.34 4.54 6.16
C ILE A 4 2.69 3.19 6.48
N VAL A 5 2.76 2.25 5.54
CA VAL A 5 2.24 0.89 5.71
C VAL A 5 3.37 -0.12 5.50
N SER A 6 3.79 -0.78 6.58
CA SER A 6 4.69 -1.93 6.49
C SER A 6 3.92 -3.19 6.11
N GLY A 7 4.43 -3.97 5.17
CA GLY A 7 3.75 -5.17 4.65
C GLY A 7 2.62 -4.85 3.67
N GLY A 8 2.60 -3.66 3.08
CA GLY A 8 1.50 -3.15 2.24
C GLY A 8 1.38 -3.76 0.84
N THR A 9 2.21 -4.74 0.48
CA THR A 9 2.34 -5.19 -0.92
C THR A 9 1.44 -6.37 -1.29
N LYS A 10 0.89 -7.10 -0.32
CA LYS A 10 0.00 -8.26 -0.57
C LYS A 10 -1.12 -8.37 0.46
N GLY A 11 -2.13 -9.17 0.12
CA GLY A 11 -3.20 -9.58 1.04
C GLY A 11 -3.88 -8.39 1.71
N ILE A 12 -4.01 -8.45 3.04
CA ILE A 12 -4.68 -7.40 3.81
C ILE A 12 -3.93 -6.06 3.77
N GLY A 13 -2.59 -6.08 3.70
CA GLY A 13 -1.78 -4.86 3.64
C GLY A 13 -2.07 -4.07 2.36
N LEU A 14 -2.20 -4.76 1.23
CA LEU A 14 -2.59 -4.14 -0.05
C LEU A 14 -4.00 -3.53 0.02
N ALA A 15 -4.96 -4.26 0.61
CA ALA A 15 -6.32 -3.76 0.78
C ALA A 15 -6.37 -2.45 1.61
N PHE A 16 -5.55 -2.35 2.65
CA PHE A 16 -5.39 -1.10 3.40
C PHE A 16 -4.78 0.02 2.55
N VAL A 17 -3.71 -0.26 1.80
CA VAL A 17 -3.09 0.75 0.92
C VAL A 17 -4.11 1.28 -0.08
N SER A 18 -4.84 0.41 -0.78
CA SER A 18 -5.88 0.82 -1.74
C SER A 18 -6.99 1.64 -1.07
N HIS A 19 -7.45 1.23 0.11
CA HIS A 19 -8.48 1.98 0.85
C HIS A 19 -8.02 3.39 1.23
N LEU A 20 -6.79 3.52 1.73
CA LEU A 20 -6.21 4.80 2.15
C LEU A 20 -5.94 5.73 0.96
N LEU A 21 -5.47 5.17 -0.16
CA LEU A 21 -5.31 5.92 -1.42
C LEU A 21 -6.66 6.45 -1.91
N ASN A 22 -7.72 5.62 -1.88
CA ASN A 22 -9.09 6.03 -2.26
C ASN A 22 -9.67 7.13 -1.34
N GLN A 23 -9.13 7.31 -0.14
CA GLN A 23 -9.47 8.41 0.76
C GLN A 23 -8.66 9.69 0.48
N GLY A 24 -7.81 9.70 -0.54
CA GLY A 24 -6.97 10.84 -0.90
C GLY A 24 -5.73 10.99 -0.03
N HIS A 25 -5.32 9.94 0.68
CA HIS A 25 -4.06 9.94 1.41
C HIS A 25 -2.88 9.64 0.49
N CYS A 26 -1.70 10.15 0.85
CA CYS A 26 -0.45 9.76 0.21
C CYS A 26 0.15 8.61 1.04
N VAL A 27 0.37 7.45 0.42
CA VAL A 27 0.75 6.22 1.13
C VAL A 27 2.11 5.73 0.68
N ALA A 28 3.01 5.47 1.63
CA ALA A 28 4.28 4.78 1.40
C ALA A 28 4.17 3.33 1.90
N ALA A 29 4.11 2.38 0.97
CA ALA A 29 4.06 0.96 1.27
C ALA A 29 5.47 0.34 1.24
N PHE A 30 5.83 -0.44 2.26
CA PHE A 30 7.13 -1.09 2.37
C PHE A 30 7.01 -2.61 2.45
N ALA A 31 7.90 -3.32 1.77
CA ALA A 31 8.07 -4.76 1.87
C ALA A 31 9.51 -5.18 1.57
N ARG A 32 9.82 -6.45 1.86
CA ARG A 32 11.14 -7.06 1.57
C ARG A 32 11.45 -7.13 0.07
N SER A 33 10.41 -7.18 -0.75
CA SER A 33 10.51 -7.20 -2.20
C SER A 33 9.26 -6.54 -2.78
N ALA A 34 9.41 -5.89 -3.94
CA ALA A 34 8.27 -5.46 -4.74
C ALA A 34 7.43 -6.67 -5.16
N THR A 35 6.16 -6.43 -5.42
CA THR A 35 5.23 -7.47 -5.86
C THR A 35 4.37 -6.93 -6.98
N PRO A 36 3.90 -7.78 -7.91
CA PRO A 36 3.11 -7.31 -9.05
C PRO A 36 1.85 -6.54 -8.63
N GLU A 37 1.29 -6.87 -7.47
CA GLU A 37 0.06 -6.24 -6.99
C GLU A 37 0.26 -4.79 -6.55
N ILE A 38 1.42 -4.43 -5.96
CA ILE A 38 1.71 -3.04 -5.56
C ILE A 38 2.12 -2.19 -6.77
N GLU A 39 2.72 -2.79 -7.80
CA GLU A 39 3.10 -2.09 -9.04
C GLU A 39 1.90 -1.72 -9.91
N ALA A 40 0.77 -2.40 -9.72
CA ALA A 40 -0.48 -2.16 -10.45
C ALA A 40 -1.40 -1.11 -9.80
N LEU A 41 -1.02 -0.56 -8.64
CA LEU A 41 -1.74 0.52 -7.93
C LEU A 41 -1.31 1.90 -8.41
#